data_AF-A0A4Q3XY61-F1
#
_entry.id   AF-A0A4Q3XY61-F1
#
_cell.length_a   1.000
_cell.length_b   1.000
_cell.length_c   1.000
_cell.angle_alpha   90.00
_cell.angle_beta   90.00
_cell.angle_gamma   90.00
#
_symmetry.space_group_name_H-M   'P 1'
#
loop_
_entity.id
_entity.type
_entity.pdbx_description
1 polymer ?
#
loop_
_entity_poly.entity_id
_entity_poly.type
_entity_poly.pdbx_seq_one_letter_code
_entity_poly.pdbx_strand_id
1 'polypeptide(L)'
;MADDDEDDVKPQEGSTTTQRRVYALPTETVERIVEYQREKGFQSEVEAVRRLLDEALKSRDTPVKLINRFLAKLEVHRVASEAAREVVVGHPLVEGLRFGKESVLIQMSGAPEVTIWDNAAVTFGQGTMEQWKWLPNKSNKYGPGMIDDGEIPF
;
A
#
# COMPACT_ATOMS: atom_id res chain seq x y z
N MET A 1 -51.79 -25.46 4.06
CA MET A 1 -50.89 -25.37 5.22
C MET A 1 -49.80 -26.39 4.94
N ALA A 2 -48.90 -26.16 3.97
CA ALA A 2 -48.11 -24.96 3.71
C ALA A 2 -47.40 -24.52 4.99
N ASP A 3 -46.13 -24.87 5.09
CA ASP A 3 -45.05 -23.94 5.42
C ASP A 3 -43.77 -24.53 4.80
N ASP A 4 -43.40 -23.94 3.66
CA ASP A 4 -42.12 -24.07 2.99
C ASP A 4 -41.10 -23.27 3.82
N ASP A 5 -40.18 -23.96 4.50
CA ASP A 5 -39.00 -23.30 5.09
C ASP A 5 -37.93 -23.15 4.01
N GLU A 6 -37.81 -21.93 3.52
CA GLU A 6 -36.75 -21.42 2.66
C GLU A 6 -35.40 -21.50 3.40
N ASP A 7 -34.57 -22.48 3.05
CA ASP A 7 -33.16 -22.48 3.47
C ASP A 7 -32.37 -21.48 2.60
N ASP A 8 -32.36 -20.26 3.14
CA ASP A 8 -31.44 -19.14 3.02
C ASP A 8 -30.14 -19.41 2.23
N VAL A 9 -30.05 -18.76 1.07
CA VAL A 9 -28.84 -18.68 0.25
C VAL A 9 -27.80 -17.85 1.00
N LYS A 10 -26.79 -18.52 1.57
CA LYS A 10 -25.63 -17.85 2.16
C LYS A 10 -25.00 -16.85 1.18
N PRO A 11 -24.78 -15.58 1.58
CA PRO A 11 -24.10 -14.60 0.73
C PRO A 11 -22.63 -14.99 0.55
N GLN A 12 -22.17 -15.11 -0.69
CA GLN A 12 -20.75 -15.27 -1.01
C GLN A 12 -20.01 -13.95 -0.77
N GLU A 13 -19.17 -13.94 0.25
CA GLU A 13 -18.18 -12.88 0.51
C GLU A 13 -17.04 -12.95 -0.52
N GLY A 14 -16.66 -11.78 -1.06
CA GLY A 14 -15.35 -11.59 -1.69
C GLY A 14 -15.32 -11.44 -3.22
N SER A 15 -16.22 -10.68 -3.85
CA SER A 15 -15.95 -10.22 -5.22
C SER A 15 -14.87 -9.14 -5.18
N THR A 16 -13.62 -9.50 -5.42
CA THR A 16 -12.62 -8.54 -5.91
C THR A 16 -13.18 -7.93 -7.19
N THR A 17 -13.70 -6.71 -7.10
CA THR A 17 -14.36 -5.99 -8.19
C THR A 17 -13.33 -5.71 -9.29
N THR A 18 -13.15 -6.68 -10.18
CA THR A 18 -12.17 -6.64 -11.25
C THR A 18 -12.80 -5.93 -12.44
N GLN A 19 -12.39 -4.70 -12.72
CA GLN A 19 -12.86 -3.97 -13.91
C GLN A 19 -12.02 -4.35 -15.13
N ARG A 20 -12.65 -4.96 -16.14
CA ARG A 20 -11.98 -5.28 -17.42
C ARG A 20 -11.90 -4.02 -18.30
N ARG A 21 -10.70 -3.65 -18.71
CA ARG A 21 -10.44 -2.60 -19.71
C ARG A 21 -9.53 -3.17 -20.80
N VAL A 22 -9.77 -2.77 -22.06
CA VAL A 22 -8.98 -3.19 -23.22
C VAL A 22 -8.22 -1.97 -23.75
N TYR A 23 -6.90 -2.09 -23.84
CA TYR A 23 -6.02 -1.03 -24.33
C TYR A 23 -5.26 -1.53 -25.56
N ALA A 24 -5.16 -0.68 -26.58
CA ALA A 24 -4.25 -0.92 -27.70
C ALA A 24 -2.87 -0.36 -27.33
N LEU A 25 -1.84 -1.20 -27.37
CA LEU A 25 -0.46 -0.82 -27.08
C LEU A 25 0.35 -0.83 -28.38
N PRO A 26 1.37 0.05 -28.53
CA PRO A 26 2.31 -0.01 -29.63
C PRO A 26 3.04 -1.36 -29.67
N THR A 27 3.33 -1.87 -30.86
CA THR A 27 3.99 -3.17 -31.06
C THR A 27 5.30 -3.29 -30.27
N GLU A 28 6.13 -2.24 -30.29
CA GLU A 28 7.38 -2.19 -29.52
C GLU A 28 7.18 -2.37 -28.00
N THR A 29 6.05 -1.88 -27.47
CA THR A 29 5.72 -2.05 -26.04
C THR A 29 5.32 -3.49 -25.74
N VAL A 30 4.58 -4.14 -26.66
CA VAL A 30 4.19 -5.55 -26.54
C VAL A 30 5.42 -6.45 -26.57
N GLU A 31 6.37 -6.19 -27.47
CA GLU A 31 7.63 -6.95 -27.55
C GLU A 31 8.41 -6.90 -26.23
N ARG A 32 8.55 -5.71 -25.64
CA ARG A 32 9.20 -5.53 -24.33
C ARG A 32 8.47 -6.24 -23.18
N ILE A 33 7.15 -6.32 -23.23
CA ILE A 33 6.35 -7.08 -22.25
C ILE A 33 6.61 -8.58 -22.38
N VAL A 34 6.72 -9.10 -23.61
CA VAL A 34 7.03 -10.51 -23.86
C VAL A 34 8.45 -10.85 -23.41
N GLU A 35 9.41 -9.96 -23.60
CA GLU A 35 10.77 -10.10 -23.05
C GLU A 35 10.73 -10.19 -21.51
N TYR A 36 10.06 -9.23 -20.84
CA TYR A 36 9.91 -9.24 -19.39
C TYR A 36 9.19 -10.51 -18.88
N GLN A 37 8.18 -10.99 -19.60
CA GLN A 37 7.50 -12.25 -19.27
C GLN A 37 8.49 -13.43 -19.27
N ARG A 38 9.33 -13.53 -20.30
CA ARG A 38 10.33 -14.60 -20.44
C ARG A 38 11.41 -14.50 -19.37
N GLU A 39 11.91 -13.30 -19.09
CA GLU A 39 12.94 -13.07 -18.08
C GLU A 39 12.48 -13.44 -16.66
N LYS A 40 11.23 -13.12 -16.32
CA LYS A 40 10.67 -13.37 -14.99
C LYS A 40 9.93 -14.71 -14.87
N GLY A 41 9.73 -15.43 -15.96
CA GLY A 41 9.09 -16.75 -15.99
C GLY A 41 7.58 -16.73 -15.70
N PHE A 42 6.87 -15.66 -16.08
CA PHE A 42 5.43 -15.57 -15.86
C PHE A 42 4.63 -16.49 -16.80
N GLN A 43 3.55 -17.09 -16.29
CA GLN A 43 2.74 -18.06 -17.05
C GLN A 43 1.89 -17.43 -18.15
N SER A 44 1.59 -16.13 -18.03
CA SER A 44 0.82 -15.40 -19.04
C SER A 44 1.33 -13.96 -19.21
N GLU A 45 1.16 -13.42 -20.42
CA GLU A 45 1.39 -12.00 -20.71
C GLU A 45 0.53 -11.12 -19.80
N VAL A 46 -0.72 -11.53 -19.52
CA VAL A 46 -1.63 -10.79 -18.64
C VAL A 46 -1.07 -10.66 -17.23
N GLU A 47 -0.47 -11.72 -16.69
CA GLU A 47 0.19 -11.68 -15.38
C GLU A 47 1.43 -10.78 -15.40
N ALA A 48 2.26 -10.88 -16.45
CA ALA A 48 3.42 -10.01 -16.63
C ALA A 48 3.01 -8.53 -16.69
N VAL A 49 1.95 -8.20 -17.44
CA VAL A 49 1.40 -6.85 -17.52
C VAL A 49 0.86 -6.37 -16.17
N ARG A 50 0.15 -7.21 -15.42
CA ARG A 50 -0.31 -6.85 -14.07
C ARG A 50 0.86 -6.53 -13.15
N ARG A 51 1.90 -7.36 -13.15
CA ARG A 51 3.11 -7.13 -12.33
C ARG A 51 3.84 -5.86 -12.74
N LEU A 52 4.03 -5.63 -14.04
CA LEU A 52 4.65 -4.40 -14.57
C LEU A 52 3.85 -3.15 -14.19
N LEU A 53 2.52 -3.20 -14.35
CA LEU A 53 1.66 -2.08 -13.98
C LEU A 53 1.67 -1.85 -12.48
N ASP A 54 1.60 -2.90 -11.66
CA ASP A 54 1.69 -2.78 -10.21
C ASP A 54 3.03 -2.18 -9.78
N GLU A 55 4.14 -2.63 -10.38
CA GLU A 55 5.48 -2.12 -10.11
C GLU A 55 5.63 -0.66 -10.55
N ALA A 56 5.14 -0.31 -11.75
CA ALA A 56 5.15 1.06 -12.28
C ALA A 56 4.19 2.01 -11.54
N LEU A 57 3.07 1.50 -11.02
CA LEU A 57 2.16 2.29 -10.20
C LEU A 57 2.74 2.52 -8.81
N LYS A 58 3.42 1.52 -8.24
CA LYS A 58 4.16 1.66 -6.98
C LYS A 58 5.33 2.63 -7.08
N SER A 59 6.00 2.73 -8.22
CA SER A 59 7.06 3.72 -8.43
C SER A 59 6.52 5.16 -8.54
N ARG A 60 5.21 5.34 -8.82
CA ARG A 60 4.52 6.64 -8.82
C ARG A 60 3.88 6.98 -7.46
N ASP A 61 4.01 6.10 -6.47
CA ASP A 61 3.59 6.43 -5.12
C ASP A 61 4.52 7.48 -4.51
N THR A 62 3.97 8.31 -3.64
CA THR A 62 4.74 9.23 -2.81
C THR A 62 4.81 8.66 -1.40
N PRO A 63 5.79 9.04 -0.57
CA PRO A 63 5.86 8.65 0.84
C PRO A 63 4.52 8.82 1.57
N VAL A 64 3.85 9.95 1.33
CA VAL A 64 2.52 10.26 1.88
C VAL A 64 1.45 9.23 1.49
N LYS A 65 1.41 8.79 0.21
CA LYS A 65 0.45 7.75 -0.23
C LYS A 65 0.76 6.39 0.38
N LEU A 66 2.03 6.05 0.55
CA LEU A 66 2.43 4.81 1.20
C LEU A 66 1.96 4.78 2.66
N ILE A 67 2.19 5.88 3.39
CA ILE A 67 1.74 6.05 4.78
C ILE A 67 0.20 5.96 4.87
N ASN A 68 -0.53 6.63 3.97
CA ASN A 68 -1.99 6.54 3.94
C ASN A 68 -2.50 5.11 3.76
N ARG A 69 -1.91 4.35 2.83
CA ARG A 69 -2.27 2.93 2.64
C ARG A 69 -1.92 2.08 3.85
N PHE A 70 -0.78 2.35 4.48
CA PHE A 70 -0.40 1.68 5.73
C PHE A 70 -1.45 1.91 6.80
N LEU A 71 -1.83 3.17 7.04
CA LEU A 71 -2.81 3.53 8.05
C LEU A 71 -4.18 2.92 7.77
N ALA A 72 -4.62 2.89 6.51
CA ALA A 72 -5.84 2.20 6.11
C ALA A 72 -5.81 0.70 6.42
N LYS A 73 -4.66 0.04 6.26
CA LYS A 73 -4.48 -1.37 6.65
C LYS A 73 -4.36 -1.57 8.16
N LEU A 74 -3.77 -0.60 8.86
CA LEU A 74 -3.68 -0.61 10.32
C LEU A 74 -5.07 -0.51 10.96
N GLU A 75 -6.02 0.19 10.35
CA GLU A 75 -7.41 0.24 10.83
C GLU A 75 -8.05 -1.16 10.86
N VAL A 76 -7.74 -1.99 9.86
CA VAL A 76 -8.26 -3.36 9.73
C VAL A 76 -7.55 -4.31 10.70
N HIS A 77 -6.21 -4.29 10.71
CA HIS A 77 -5.41 -5.29 11.43
C HIS A 77 -5.11 -4.93 12.89
N ARG A 78 -5.21 -3.65 13.26
CA ARG A 78 -4.87 -3.10 14.59
C ARG A 78 -3.42 -3.29 15.05
N VAL A 79 -2.59 -3.94 14.25
CA VAL A 79 -1.18 -4.23 14.52
C VAL A 79 -0.32 -3.73 13.36
N ALA A 80 0.68 -2.90 13.65
CA ALA A 80 1.54 -2.25 12.66
C ALA A 80 2.39 -3.25 11.87
N SER A 81 2.84 -4.34 12.49
CA SER A 81 3.63 -5.36 11.79
C SER A 81 2.83 -6.05 10.67
N GLU A 82 1.56 -6.35 10.91
CA GLU A 82 0.65 -6.95 9.91
C GLU A 82 0.35 -5.98 8.77
N ALA A 83 0.07 -4.71 9.10
CA ALA A 83 -0.14 -3.67 8.10
C ALA A 83 1.12 -3.45 7.23
N ALA A 84 2.31 -3.47 7.84
CA ALA A 84 3.58 -3.33 7.15
C ALA A 84 3.85 -4.48 6.18
N ARG A 85 3.52 -5.71 6.57
CA ARG A 85 3.67 -6.90 5.73
C ARG A 85 2.88 -6.79 4.43
N GLU A 86 1.68 -6.22 4.48
CA GLU A 86 0.84 -6.07 3.29
C GLU A 86 1.23 -4.90 2.38
N VAL A 87 1.67 -3.79 2.96
CA VAL A 87 1.80 -2.52 2.23
C VAL A 87 3.25 -2.17 1.90
N VAL A 88 4.17 -2.46 2.81
CA VAL A 88 5.52 -1.89 2.81
C VAL A 88 6.56 -2.91 2.37
N VAL A 89 6.35 -4.18 2.72
CA VAL A 89 7.24 -5.27 2.28
C VAL A 89 7.18 -5.39 0.75
N GLY A 90 8.34 -5.23 0.11
CA GLY A 90 8.47 -5.28 -1.36
C GLY A 90 7.98 -4.01 -2.07
N HIS A 91 7.86 -2.88 -1.37
CA HIS A 91 7.57 -1.59 -1.99
C HIS A 91 8.87 -0.94 -2.51
N PRO A 92 8.93 -0.44 -3.76
CA PRO A 92 10.17 0.07 -4.38
C PRO A 92 10.73 1.33 -3.69
N LEU A 93 9.87 2.11 -3.03
CA LEU A 93 10.31 3.29 -2.26
C LEU A 93 10.95 2.95 -0.90
N VAL A 94 10.89 1.69 -0.47
CA VAL A 94 11.34 1.27 0.87
C VAL A 94 12.74 0.68 0.76
N GLU A 95 13.68 1.31 1.46
CA GLU A 95 15.08 0.86 1.53
C GLU A 95 15.32 -0.04 2.75
N GLY A 96 14.54 0.17 3.82
CA GLY A 96 14.74 -0.53 5.08
C GLY A 96 13.49 -0.56 5.96
N LEU A 97 13.38 -1.62 6.75
CA LEU A 97 12.30 -1.81 7.71
C LEU A 97 12.87 -2.27 9.06
N ARG A 98 12.34 -1.71 10.14
CA ARG A 98 12.58 -2.20 11.50
C ARG A 98 11.25 -2.38 12.22
N PHE A 99 11.04 -3.58 12.73
CA PHE A 99 9.85 -3.91 13.51
C PHE A 99 10.18 -3.70 14.99
N GLY A 100 9.46 -2.77 15.62
CA GLY A 100 9.40 -2.61 17.06
C GLY A 100 8.23 -3.40 17.66
N LYS A 101 8.09 -3.34 18.99
CA LYS A 101 7.01 -4.06 19.70
C LYS A 101 5.62 -3.59 19.30
N GLU A 102 5.44 -2.28 19.11
CA GLU A 102 4.16 -1.61 18.82
C GLU A 102 4.32 -0.58 17.70
N SER A 103 5.39 -0.72 16.92
CA SER A 103 5.74 0.23 15.86
C SER A 103 6.49 -0.43 14.71
N VAL A 104 6.39 0.20 13.55
CA VAL A 104 7.20 -0.11 12.38
C VAL A 104 7.88 1.16 11.91
N LEU A 105 9.19 1.07 11.78
CA LEU A 105 10.04 2.11 11.23
C LEU A 105 10.38 1.77 9.78
N ILE A 106 10.15 2.73 8.90
CA ILE A 106 10.25 2.63 7.45
C ILE A 106 11.29 3.63 7.00
N GLN A 107 12.38 3.14 6.42
CA GLN A 107 13.35 3.94 5.71
C GLN A 107 12.95 3.98 4.23
N MET A 108 12.75 5.18 3.69
CA MET A 108 12.35 5.38 2.30
C MET A 108 13.42 6.14 1.52
N SER A 109 13.50 5.88 0.21
CA SER A 109 14.49 6.54 -0.64
C SER A 109 14.17 8.02 -0.82
N GLY A 110 15.15 8.89 -0.52
CA GLY A 110 15.01 10.34 -0.66
C GLY A 110 13.96 10.97 0.28
N ALA A 111 13.59 10.29 1.37
CA ALA A 111 12.62 10.78 2.33
C ALA A 111 13.08 10.52 3.77
N PRO A 112 12.63 11.32 4.75
CA PRO A 112 12.94 11.09 6.15
C PRO A 112 12.39 9.72 6.60
N GLU A 113 13.08 9.14 7.59
CA GLU A 113 12.63 7.91 8.26
C GLU A 113 11.26 8.13 8.91
N VAL A 114 10.36 7.17 8.75
CA VAL A 114 8.98 7.24 9.25
C VAL A 114 8.74 6.14 10.23
N THR A 115 8.28 6.49 11.43
CA THR A 115 7.81 5.50 12.40
C THR A 115 6.30 5.58 12.50
N ILE A 116 5.64 4.43 12.39
CA ILE A 116 4.19 4.26 12.52
C ILE A 116 3.92 3.34 13.71
N TRP A 117 3.05 3.75 14.63
CA TRP A 117 2.68 2.96 15.82
C TRP A 117 1.28 2.35 15.69
N ASP A 118 0.99 1.31 16.47
CA ASP A 118 -0.32 0.64 16.52
C ASP A 118 -1.47 1.61 16.84
N ASN A 119 -1.18 2.64 17.62
CA ASN A 119 -2.13 3.70 17.95
C ASN A 119 -2.34 4.70 16.81
N ALA A 120 -1.84 4.43 15.60
CA ALA A 120 -1.89 5.31 14.42
C ALA A 120 -1.12 6.63 14.54
N ALA A 121 -0.28 6.79 15.58
CA ALA A 121 0.70 7.87 15.57
C ALA A 121 1.68 7.63 14.43
N VAL A 122 2.08 8.70 13.75
CA VAL A 122 3.14 8.67 12.76
C VAL A 122 4.07 9.84 13.06
N THR A 123 5.37 9.56 13.05
CA THR A 123 6.42 10.57 13.19
C THR A 123 7.42 10.46 12.06
N PHE A 124 7.96 11.61 11.66
CA PHE A 124 9.08 11.67 10.72
C PHE A 124 10.33 12.18 11.44
N GLY A 125 11.49 11.63 11.06
CA GLY A 125 12.80 12.11 11.49
C GLY A 125 13.65 11.08 12.21
N GLN A 126 14.97 11.18 12.04
CA GLN A 126 15.95 10.42 12.82
C GLN A 126 16.15 11.09 14.19
N GLY A 127 15.87 10.33 15.25
CA GLY A 127 16.61 10.37 16.52
C GLY A 127 16.64 11.63 17.37
N THR A 128 16.77 12.86 16.85
CA THR A 128 17.18 13.99 17.70
C THR A 128 16.95 15.42 17.20
N MET A 129 16.45 15.75 16.00
CA MET A 129 16.42 17.18 15.62
C MET A 129 15.18 17.83 15.03
N GLU A 130 14.14 17.11 14.59
CA GLU A 130 12.82 17.71 14.40
C GLU A 130 11.83 16.56 14.22
N GLN A 131 10.99 16.31 15.23
CA GLN A 131 9.96 15.29 15.16
C GLN A 131 8.70 15.91 14.57
N TRP A 132 8.38 15.48 13.38
CA TRP A 132 7.19 15.90 12.67
C TRP A 132 6.06 14.96 12.99
N LYS A 133 4.90 15.48 13.38
CA LYS A 133 3.74 14.67 13.68
C LYS A 133 2.76 14.67 12.52
N TRP A 134 2.33 13.48 12.13
CA TRP A 134 1.19 13.33 11.25
C TRP A 134 -0.10 13.68 11.96
N LEU A 135 -0.87 14.59 11.36
CA LEU A 135 -2.18 14.99 11.83
C LEU A 135 -3.23 14.34 10.92
N PRO A 136 -3.90 13.27 11.39
CA PRO A 136 -4.93 12.64 10.60
C PRO A 136 -6.08 13.61 10.31
N ASN A 137 -6.82 13.39 9.23
CA ASN A 137 -8.02 14.17 8.94
C ASN A 137 -8.95 14.17 10.16
N LYS A 138 -9.51 15.35 10.50
CA LYS A 138 -10.45 15.52 11.63
C LYS A 138 -11.62 14.53 11.63
N SER A 139 -11.95 13.96 10.47
CA SER A 139 -13.03 12.97 10.30
C SER A 139 -12.60 11.50 10.48
N ASN A 140 -11.33 11.14 10.28
CA ASN A 140 -10.84 9.77 10.44
C ASN A 140 -9.39 9.76 10.92
N LYS A 141 -9.13 9.10 12.07
CA LYS A 141 -7.80 8.87 12.65
C LYS A 141 -6.80 8.20 11.69
N TYR A 142 -7.29 7.45 10.69
CA TYR A 142 -6.50 6.76 9.66
C TYR A 142 -6.63 7.40 8.27
N GLY A 143 -7.39 8.50 8.15
CA GLY A 143 -7.60 9.20 6.90
C GLY A 143 -6.35 9.96 6.43
N PRO A 144 -6.32 10.42 5.16
CA PRO A 144 -5.22 11.20 4.63
C PRO A 144 -5.02 12.45 5.50
N GLY A 145 -3.91 12.47 6.20
CA GLY A 145 -3.51 13.50 7.13
C GLY A 145 -2.59 14.52 6.48
N MET A 146 -2.38 15.61 7.20
CA MET A 146 -1.36 16.60 6.87
C MET A 146 -0.23 16.47 7.88
N ILE A 147 0.97 16.85 7.48
CA ILE A 147 2.12 16.92 8.38
C ILE A 147 2.04 18.27 9.09
N ASP A 148 2.34 18.34 10.39
CA ASP A 148 2.33 19.60 11.15
C ASP A 148 3.42 20.56 10.61
N ASP A 149 3.03 21.71 10.04
CA ASP A 149 3.79 22.51 9.06
C ASP A 149 5.01 23.30 9.59
N GLY A 150 6.13 22.64 9.88
CA GLY A 150 7.45 23.28 10.14
C GLY A 150 8.47 23.21 8.99
N GLU A 151 8.08 23.38 7.71
CA GLU A 151 8.87 23.09 6.46
C GLU A 151 9.59 21.71 6.31
N ILE A 152 8.95 20.75 5.62
CA ILE A 152 9.52 19.40 5.40
C ILE A 152 10.70 19.53 4.43
N PRO A 153 11.93 19.15 4.80
CA PRO A 153 13.03 19.12 3.85
C PRO A 153 12.84 17.91 2.92
N PHE A 154 12.51 18.18 1.66
CA PHE A 154 12.52 17.20 0.56
C PHE A 154 13.80 17.33 -0.25
#